data_AF-A0A3M8T0B3-F1
#
_entry.id   AF-A0A3M8T0B3-F1
#
_cell.length_a   1.000
_cell.length_b   1.000
_cell.length_c   1.000
_cell.angle_alpha   90.00
_cell.angle_beta   90.00
_cell.angle_gamma   90.00
#
_symmetry.space_group_name_H-M   'P 1'
#
loop_
_entity.id
_entity.type
_entity.pdbx_description
1 polymer ?
#
loop_
_entity_poly.entity_id
_entity_poly.type
_entity_poly.pdbx_seq_one_letter_code
_entity_poly.pdbx_strand_id
1 'polypeptide(L)'
;MKPRLYVPRLTALLLAVALPVSAPAFVVNISSAGGTAVYLRVGDGDAGTFQNNNLTSSTGKTLVSLTVPAATLGSGVNLPMTSNATRAGSSYENFAFCNVPAEVYIGGFYRRSGSTTRVATLVATAPANLTTAGGTTIPSSQISWTSSGIGDTGAQPVPAGSFNGTGAQQTLASFNVNTWRESCLRFTYGNDVFPAAGVYNGTVTFTLITP
;
A
#
# COMPACT_ATOMS: atom_id res chain seq x y z
N MET A 1 -76.79 10.09 -0.47
CA MET A 1 -75.96 10.64 0.63
C MET A 1 -75.60 9.51 1.60
N LYS A 2 -74.32 9.15 1.67
CA LYS A 2 -73.73 8.23 2.68
C LYS A 2 -72.38 8.86 3.06
N PRO A 3 -72.08 9.12 4.35
CA PRO A 3 -70.80 9.68 4.75
C PRO A 3 -69.77 8.56 4.88
N ARG A 4 -68.53 8.79 4.41
CA ARG A 4 -67.40 7.91 4.74
C ARG A 4 -66.30 8.74 5.37
N LEU A 5 -65.92 8.28 6.56
CA LEU A 5 -64.97 8.88 7.49
C LEU A 5 -63.58 9.08 6.87
N TYR A 6 -62.97 10.21 7.22
CA TYR A 6 -61.55 10.51 7.03
C TYR A 6 -60.71 9.62 7.97
N VAL A 7 -59.81 8.81 7.42
CA VAL A 7 -58.75 8.13 8.17
C VAL A 7 -57.44 8.86 7.87
N PRO A 8 -56.84 9.61 8.81
CA PRO A 8 -55.52 10.16 8.60
C PRO A 8 -54.50 9.02 8.68
N ARG A 9 -53.84 8.71 7.56
CA ARG A 9 -52.68 7.81 7.52
C ARG A 9 -51.50 8.54 8.19
N LEU A 10 -51.09 8.08 9.37
CA LEU A 10 -49.79 8.41 9.95
C LEU A 10 -48.71 7.80 9.04
N THR A 11 -48.01 8.64 8.28
CA THR A 11 -46.83 8.24 7.52
C THR A 11 -45.64 8.21 8.49
N ALA A 12 -45.25 7.01 8.95
CA ALA A 12 -44.04 6.84 9.75
C ALA A 12 -42.81 7.07 8.87
N LEU A 13 -42.07 8.15 9.14
CA LEU A 13 -40.79 8.46 8.51
C LEU A 13 -39.73 7.51 9.09
N LEU A 14 -39.36 6.47 8.34
CA LEU A 14 -38.24 5.58 8.68
C LEU A 14 -36.93 6.36 8.45
N LEU A 15 -36.38 6.93 9.52
CA LEU A 15 -35.05 7.53 9.52
C LEU A 15 -34.03 6.39 9.45
N ALA A 16 -33.56 6.04 8.25
CA ALA A 16 -32.48 5.09 8.07
C ALA A 16 -31.19 5.70 8.64
N VAL A 17 -30.83 5.31 9.86
CA VAL A 17 -29.54 5.62 10.46
C VAL A 17 -28.48 4.88 9.66
N ALA A 18 -27.82 5.58 8.74
CA ALA A 18 -26.63 5.10 8.07
C ALA A 18 -25.49 5.04 9.11
N LEU A 19 -25.42 3.92 9.84
CA LEU A 19 -24.24 3.62 10.64
C LEU A 19 -23.06 3.49 9.68
N PRO A 20 -21.94 4.22 9.89
CA PRO A 20 -20.76 4.04 9.06
C PRO A 20 -20.29 2.60 9.24
N VAL A 21 -20.42 1.78 8.18
CA VAL A 21 -19.84 0.45 8.14
C VAL A 21 -18.33 0.67 8.06
N SER A 22 -17.66 0.49 9.20
CA SER A 22 -16.20 0.49 9.28
C SER A 22 -15.68 -0.72 8.49
N ALA A 23 -15.04 -0.50 7.35
CA ALA A 23 -14.39 -1.58 6.61
C ALA A 23 -13.03 -1.88 7.27
N PRO A 24 -12.79 -3.10 7.80
CA PRO A 24 -11.44 -3.52 8.19
C PRO A 24 -10.47 -3.42 7.00
N ALA A 25 -9.17 -3.43 7.28
CA ALA A 25 -8.18 -3.34 6.21
C ALA A 25 -8.30 -4.49 5.21
N PHE A 26 -7.94 -4.26 3.94
CA PHE A 26 -8.17 -5.20 2.85
C PHE A 26 -7.44 -6.54 3.04
N VAL A 27 -8.15 -7.51 3.61
CA VAL A 27 -7.71 -8.90 3.77
C VAL A 27 -8.85 -9.84 3.39
N VAL A 28 -8.63 -10.66 2.36
CA VAL A 28 -9.64 -11.60 1.86
C VAL A 28 -9.08 -13.01 1.89
N ASN A 29 -9.87 -13.96 2.39
CA ASN A 29 -9.52 -15.38 2.29
C ASN A 29 -9.66 -15.86 0.84
N ILE A 30 -8.67 -16.59 0.34
CA ILE A 30 -8.69 -17.14 -1.01
C ILE A 30 -8.55 -18.66 -0.97
N SER A 31 -9.01 -19.34 -2.01
CA SER A 31 -8.86 -20.79 -2.10
C SER A 31 -7.38 -21.18 -2.10
N SER A 32 -7.09 -22.36 -1.56
CA SER A 32 -5.77 -22.98 -1.70
C SER A 32 -5.44 -23.25 -3.17
N ALA A 33 -4.16 -23.37 -3.48
CA ALA A 33 -3.67 -23.78 -4.80
C ALA A 33 -3.24 -25.26 -4.78
N GLY A 34 -3.15 -25.88 -5.96
CA GLY A 34 -2.63 -27.25 -6.11
C GLY A 34 -1.15 -27.40 -5.70
N GLY A 35 -0.41 -26.29 -5.61
CA GLY A 35 0.97 -26.21 -5.13
C GLY A 35 1.25 -24.91 -4.36
N THR A 36 2.52 -24.56 -4.18
CA THR A 36 2.90 -23.26 -3.60
C THR A 36 2.80 -22.17 -4.66
N ALA A 37 2.12 -21.06 -4.40
CA ALA A 37 2.07 -19.92 -5.29
C ALA A 37 2.25 -18.63 -4.49
N VAL A 38 3.08 -17.72 -5.00
CA VAL A 38 3.29 -16.39 -4.42
C VAL A 38 3.15 -15.36 -5.51
N TYR A 39 2.50 -14.26 -5.17
CA TYR A 39 2.27 -13.14 -6.08
C TYR A 39 2.39 -11.86 -5.28
N LEU A 40 3.05 -10.88 -5.87
CA LEU A 40 3.14 -9.52 -5.37
C LEU A 40 2.80 -8.57 -6.53
N ARG A 41 2.38 -7.36 -6.22
CA ARG A 41 2.36 -6.26 -7.16
C ARG A 41 2.65 -4.99 -6.39
N VAL A 42 3.43 -4.12 -7.03
CA VAL A 42 3.90 -2.86 -6.46
C VAL A 42 3.67 -1.76 -7.49
N GLY A 43 2.69 -0.90 -7.27
CA GLY A 43 2.25 0.11 -8.24
C GLY A 43 1.95 -0.55 -9.59
N ASP A 44 2.68 -0.09 -10.62
CA ASP A 44 2.61 -0.64 -11.98
C ASP A 44 3.63 -1.77 -12.23
N GLY A 45 4.55 -1.98 -11.28
CA GLY A 45 5.58 -3.01 -11.34
C GLY A 45 4.96 -4.40 -11.21
N ASP A 46 5.00 -5.15 -12.31
CA ASP A 46 4.50 -6.51 -12.38
C ASP A 46 5.46 -7.48 -11.68
N ALA A 47 4.97 -8.28 -10.73
CA ALA A 47 5.78 -9.32 -10.08
C ALA A 47 5.64 -10.70 -10.77
N GLY A 48 5.35 -10.68 -12.07
CA GLY A 48 5.15 -11.85 -12.91
C GLY A 48 3.68 -12.20 -13.11
N THR A 49 3.41 -12.94 -14.19
CA THR A 49 2.11 -13.53 -14.49
C THR A 49 1.67 -14.47 -13.38
N PHE A 50 0.35 -14.53 -13.12
CA PHE A 50 -0.37 -15.39 -12.16
C PHE A 50 -0.19 -16.92 -12.38
N GLN A 51 0.88 -17.37 -13.02
CA GLN A 51 1.05 -18.73 -13.51
C GLN A 51 2.22 -19.47 -12.85
N ASN A 52 1.81 -20.52 -12.12
CA ASN A 52 2.42 -21.83 -11.96
C ASN A 52 3.25 -22.16 -10.71
N ASN A 53 2.71 -23.16 -10.02
CA ASN A 53 3.14 -23.94 -8.86
C ASN A 53 4.66 -24.03 -8.67
N ASN A 54 5.11 -23.56 -7.50
CA ASN A 54 6.45 -23.61 -6.89
C ASN A 54 7.29 -22.32 -6.96
N LEU A 55 6.70 -21.17 -7.27
CA LEU A 55 7.34 -19.87 -7.00
C LEU A 55 7.53 -19.68 -5.49
N THR A 56 8.76 -19.38 -5.08
CA THR A 56 9.14 -19.11 -3.68
C THR A 56 9.36 -17.63 -3.39
N SER A 57 9.42 -16.80 -4.44
CA SER A 57 9.48 -15.34 -4.29
C SER A 57 8.81 -14.63 -5.45
N SER A 58 8.35 -13.39 -5.19
CA SER A 58 7.75 -12.50 -6.19
C SER A 58 8.16 -11.06 -5.87
N THR A 59 8.63 -10.32 -6.88
CA THR A 59 9.30 -9.01 -6.71
C THR A 59 8.63 -7.91 -7.52
N GLY A 60 8.34 -6.77 -6.91
CA GLY A 60 7.87 -5.55 -7.58
C GLY A 60 8.73 -4.34 -7.23
N LYS A 61 8.72 -3.32 -8.09
CA LYS A 61 9.54 -2.10 -7.93
C LYS A 61 8.71 -0.85 -8.16
N THR A 62 9.04 0.23 -7.45
CA THR A 62 8.49 1.56 -7.67
C THR A 62 9.59 2.61 -7.56
N LEU A 63 9.51 3.64 -8.39
CA LEU A 63 10.27 4.87 -8.21
C LEU A 63 9.50 5.76 -7.24
N VAL A 64 10.19 6.29 -6.24
CA VAL A 64 9.70 7.40 -5.41
C VAL A 64 10.53 8.64 -5.70
N SER A 65 9.85 9.77 -5.79
CA SER A 65 10.43 11.05 -6.15
C SER A 65 10.06 12.11 -5.11
N LEU A 66 11.07 12.86 -4.69
CA LEU A 66 10.94 13.98 -3.78
C LEU A 66 11.38 15.24 -4.52
N THR A 67 10.53 16.26 -4.53
CA THR A 67 10.96 17.61 -4.89
C THR A 67 11.24 18.37 -3.61
N VAL A 68 12.46 18.92 -3.49
CA VAL A 68 12.86 19.80 -2.41
C VAL A 68 12.87 21.24 -2.93
N PRO A 69 11.85 22.06 -2.62
CA PRO A 69 11.86 23.48 -2.93
C PRO A 69 12.96 24.22 -2.18
N ALA A 70 13.59 25.21 -2.82
CA ALA A 70 14.56 26.08 -2.16
C ALA A 70 13.97 26.82 -0.94
N ALA A 71 12.68 27.16 -1.00
CA ALA A 71 11.98 27.89 0.05
C ALA A 71 11.67 27.05 1.30
N THR A 72 11.75 25.72 1.24
CA THR A 72 11.36 24.82 2.35
C THR A 72 12.55 24.19 3.05
N LEU A 73 13.78 24.48 2.59
CA LEU A 73 15.01 24.06 3.26
C LEU A 73 15.06 24.68 4.66
N GLY A 74 15.30 23.86 5.68
CA GLY A 74 15.38 24.35 7.07
C GLY A 74 14.04 24.56 7.77
N SER A 75 12.91 24.31 7.10
CA SER A 75 11.58 24.54 7.69
C SER A 75 11.17 23.50 8.74
N GLY A 76 11.81 22.33 8.75
CA GLY A 76 11.40 21.19 9.59
C GLY A 76 10.03 20.62 9.23
N VAL A 77 9.44 21.06 8.11
CA VAL A 77 8.16 20.55 7.62
C VAL A 77 8.43 19.36 6.71
N ASN A 78 7.75 18.25 7.02
CA ASN A 78 7.77 17.05 6.21
C ASN A 78 7.29 17.33 4.78
N LEU A 79 8.03 16.84 3.79
CA LEU A 79 7.70 17.03 2.37
C LEU A 79 7.03 15.78 1.81
N PRO A 80 5.88 15.92 1.11
CA PRO A 80 5.24 14.80 0.45
C PRO A 80 6.08 14.32 -0.73
N MET A 81 6.08 13.01 -0.95
CA MET A 81 6.71 12.40 -2.11
C MET A 81 5.65 11.92 -3.10
N THR A 82 6.07 11.77 -4.35
CA THR A 82 5.27 11.13 -5.40
C THR A 82 5.95 9.84 -5.86
N SER A 83 5.22 9.02 -6.59
CA SER A 83 5.74 7.81 -7.23
C SER A 83 5.49 7.82 -8.73
N ASN A 84 6.08 6.87 -9.44
CA ASN A 84 5.74 6.62 -10.84
C ASN A 84 4.51 5.70 -11.02
N ALA A 85 3.78 5.37 -9.94
CA ALA A 85 2.59 4.53 -10.03
C ALA A 85 1.44 5.28 -10.73
N THR A 86 0.80 4.61 -11.68
CA THR A 86 -0.39 5.08 -12.40
C THR A 86 -1.63 4.28 -12.03
N ARG A 87 -1.46 3.09 -11.47
CA ARG A 87 -2.55 2.23 -11.02
C ARG A 87 -3.09 2.62 -9.65
N ALA A 88 -4.30 3.15 -9.65
CA ALA A 88 -5.10 3.37 -8.43
C ALA A 88 -5.91 2.14 -7.98
N GLY A 89 -6.18 1.20 -8.90
CA GLY A 89 -7.11 0.10 -8.67
C GLY A 89 -6.54 -1.02 -7.78
N SER A 90 -7.39 -1.69 -7.01
CA SER A 90 -7.13 -2.99 -6.37
C SER A 90 -6.86 -4.06 -7.43
N SER A 91 -5.91 -4.97 -7.20
CA SER A 91 -5.71 -6.13 -8.10
C SER A 91 -6.75 -7.22 -7.90
N TYR A 92 -7.43 -7.25 -6.76
CA TYR A 92 -8.46 -8.24 -6.47
C TYR A 92 -9.78 -7.92 -7.18
N GLU A 93 -10.26 -6.69 -7.05
CA GLU A 93 -11.62 -6.31 -7.47
C GLU A 93 -11.70 -5.06 -8.36
N ASN A 94 -10.55 -4.45 -8.70
CA ASN A 94 -10.47 -3.25 -9.52
C ASN A 94 -11.16 -2.00 -8.92
N PHE A 95 -11.47 -2.01 -7.62
CA PHE A 95 -11.92 -0.85 -6.86
C PHE A 95 -10.83 0.22 -6.81
N ALA A 96 -11.19 1.51 -6.85
CA ALA A 96 -10.24 2.61 -6.71
C ALA A 96 -9.69 2.66 -5.27
N PHE A 97 -8.55 2.02 -5.04
CA PHE A 97 -8.02 1.71 -3.71
C PHE A 97 -6.93 2.69 -3.24
N CYS A 98 -6.07 3.17 -4.15
CA CYS A 98 -4.98 4.10 -3.84
C CYS A 98 -5.12 5.45 -4.56
N ASN A 99 -4.64 6.51 -3.92
CA ASN A 99 -4.56 7.87 -4.45
C ASN A 99 -3.21 8.10 -5.16
N VAL A 100 -3.11 7.71 -6.43
CA VAL A 100 -1.92 7.95 -7.26
C VAL A 100 -1.83 9.41 -7.73
N PRO A 101 -0.62 9.98 -7.88
CA PRO A 101 0.71 9.37 -7.69
C PRO A 101 1.24 9.44 -6.24
N ALA A 102 0.45 9.97 -5.30
CA ALA A 102 0.87 10.15 -3.90
C ALA A 102 1.00 8.84 -3.11
N GLU A 103 0.32 7.78 -3.56
CA GLU A 103 0.34 6.46 -2.97
C GLU A 103 0.83 5.40 -3.96
N VAL A 104 1.50 4.37 -3.43
CA VAL A 104 1.90 3.16 -4.15
C VAL A 104 1.08 1.98 -3.65
N TYR A 105 0.38 1.32 -4.56
CA TYR A 105 -0.32 0.07 -4.30
C TYR A 105 0.69 -1.05 -3.97
N ILE A 106 0.51 -1.75 -2.86
CA ILE A 106 1.23 -2.98 -2.51
C ILE A 106 0.17 -4.04 -2.24
N GLY A 107 0.15 -5.10 -3.04
CA GLY A 107 -0.80 -6.17 -2.77
C GLY A 107 -0.42 -7.49 -3.40
N GLY A 108 -0.90 -8.58 -2.82
CA GLY A 108 -0.51 -9.91 -3.24
C GLY A 108 -1.01 -11.02 -2.34
N PHE A 109 -0.46 -12.21 -2.54
CA PHE A 109 -0.82 -13.39 -1.77
C PHE A 109 0.32 -14.40 -1.67
N TYR A 110 0.17 -15.27 -0.68
CA TYR A 110 0.86 -16.56 -0.59
C TYR A 110 -0.21 -17.65 -0.49
N ARG A 111 -0.21 -18.63 -1.40
CA ARG A 111 -1.16 -19.75 -1.45
C ARG A 111 -0.43 -21.08 -1.35
N ARG A 112 -1.04 -22.04 -0.66
CA ARG A 112 -0.52 -23.41 -0.56
C ARG A 112 -1.62 -24.40 -0.16
N SER A 113 -1.49 -25.64 -0.62
CA SER A 113 -2.23 -26.80 -0.13
C SER A 113 -1.63 -27.40 1.15
N GLY A 114 -2.47 -27.93 2.05
CA GLY A 114 -2.05 -28.77 3.17
C GLY A 114 -1.41 -28.08 4.39
N SER A 115 -1.25 -26.76 4.41
CA SER A 115 -0.78 -26.03 5.60
C SER A 115 -1.47 -24.67 5.72
N THR A 116 -1.99 -24.37 6.92
CA THR A 116 -2.67 -23.11 7.26
C THR A 116 -1.83 -22.19 8.16
N THR A 117 -0.64 -22.62 8.58
CA THR A 117 0.18 -21.93 9.59
C THR A 117 1.45 -21.30 9.04
N ARG A 118 1.73 -21.45 7.74
CA ARG A 118 2.89 -20.82 7.09
C ARG A 118 2.61 -19.38 6.71
N VAL A 119 3.66 -18.57 6.74
CA VAL A 119 3.61 -17.13 6.53
C VAL A 119 4.73 -16.73 5.58
N ALA A 120 4.39 -16.04 4.50
CA ALA A 120 5.38 -15.39 3.64
C ALA A 120 5.79 -14.04 4.21
N THR A 121 7.01 -13.61 3.95
CA THR A 121 7.58 -12.36 4.48
C THR A 121 7.69 -11.35 3.36
N LEU A 122 7.04 -10.20 3.51
CA LEU A 122 7.25 -9.05 2.65
C LEU A 122 8.47 -8.28 3.16
N VAL A 123 9.41 -8.06 2.27
CA VAL A 123 10.63 -7.30 2.53
C VAL A 123 10.76 -6.17 1.52
N ALA A 124 11.44 -5.10 1.92
CA ALA A 124 11.78 -3.98 1.04
C ALA A 124 13.27 -3.68 1.09
N THR A 125 13.80 -3.24 -0.05
CA THR A 125 15.15 -2.75 -0.23
C THR A 125 15.05 -1.39 -0.92
N ALA A 126 15.24 -0.33 -0.13
CA ALA A 126 15.40 1.03 -0.64
C ALA A 126 16.90 1.30 -0.87
N PRO A 127 17.29 2.21 -1.78
CA PRO A 127 18.69 2.61 -1.88
C PRO A 127 19.14 3.27 -0.57
N ALA A 128 20.43 3.21 -0.25
CA ALA A 128 20.97 3.90 0.92
C ALA A 128 20.70 5.41 0.87
N ASN A 129 20.70 5.97 -0.35
CA ASN A 129 20.41 7.37 -0.60
C ASN A 129 19.48 7.54 -1.79
N LEU A 130 18.61 8.54 -1.73
CA LEU A 130 17.98 9.12 -2.92
C LEU A 130 18.98 10.08 -3.57
N THR A 131 18.97 10.19 -4.89
CA THR A 131 19.95 10.98 -5.63
C THR A 131 19.31 11.93 -6.63
N THR A 132 19.95 13.07 -6.86
CA THR A 132 19.64 13.96 -8.00
C THR A 132 20.47 13.59 -9.22
N ALA A 133 20.12 14.14 -10.39
CA ALA A 133 20.94 14.02 -11.59
C ALA A 133 22.35 14.64 -11.43
N GLY A 134 22.50 15.62 -10.53
CA GLY A 134 23.78 16.26 -10.20
C GLY A 134 24.60 15.52 -9.14
N GLY A 135 24.14 14.36 -8.64
CA GLY A 135 24.87 13.54 -7.68
C GLY A 135 24.71 13.93 -6.21
N THR A 136 23.88 14.94 -5.89
CA THR A 136 23.54 15.25 -4.51
C THR A 136 22.65 14.16 -3.92
N THR A 137 22.82 13.86 -2.64
CA THR A 137 22.16 12.71 -2.01
C THR A 137 21.37 13.09 -0.76
N ILE A 138 20.30 12.34 -0.49
CA ILE A 138 19.55 12.35 0.77
C ILE A 138 19.53 10.92 1.32
N PRO A 139 19.88 10.68 2.60
CA PRO A 139 19.78 9.35 3.20
C PRO A 139 18.33 8.85 3.17
N SER A 140 18.11 7.60 2.75
CA SER A 140 16.73 7.04 2.74
C SER A 140 16.15 6.85 4.14
N SER A 141 16.97 6.89 5.19
CA SER A 141 16.52 6.93 6.59
C SER A 141 15.63 8.12 6.93
N GLN A 142 15.64 9.15 6.09
CA GLN A 142 14.74 10.31 6.20
C GLN A 142 13.36 10.06 5.58
N ILE A 143 13.14 8.90 4.96
CA ILE A 143 11.88 8.56 4.32
C ILE A 143 11.07 7.65 5.22
N SER A 144 9.87 8.11 5.53
CA SER A 144 8.82 7.33 6.21
C SER A 144 7.63 7.13 5.28
N TRP A 145 6.73 6.22 5.65
CA TRP A 145 5.46 6.06 4.97
C TRP A 145 4.32 5.84 5.94
N THR A 146 3.15 6.35 5.57
CA THR A 146 1.88 5.87 6.12
C THR A 146 1.33 4.76 5.25
N SER A 147 0.39 3.99 5.82
CA SER A 147 -0.30 2.92 5.11
C SER A 147 -1.81 3.14 5.22
N SER A 148 -2.53 2.96 4.12
CA SER A 148 -3.97 3.19 4.02
C SER A 148 -4.60 2.32 2.92
N GLY A 149 -5.91 2.39 2.81
CA GLY A 149 -6.68 1.94 1.64
C GLY A 149 -7.95 2.78 1.59
N ILE A 150 -8.41 3.21 0.41
CA ILE A 150 -9.67 3.95 0.32
C ILE A 150 -10.80 3.05 0.84
N GLY A 151 -11.53 3.54 1.85
CA GLY A 151 -12.60 2.78 2.50
C GLY A 151 -12.16 1.96 3.72
N ASP A 152 -10.85 1.75 3.90
CA ASP A 152 -10.32 1.01 5.04
C ASP A 152 -10.19 1.91 6.29
N THR A 153 -10.47 1.33 7.46
CA THR A 153 -10.24 1.97 8.77
C THR A 153 -9.44 1.09 9.73
N GLY A 154 -9.21 -0.18 9.36
CA GLY A 154 -8.48 -1.15 10.18
C GLY A 154 -6.96 -1.07 10.07
N ALA A 155 -6.27 -1.88 10.88
CA ALA A 155 -4.81 -2.02 10.81
C ALA A 155 -4.39 -2.61 9.45
N GLN A 156 -3.57 -1.88 8.71
CA GLN A 156 -3.17 -2.23 7.36
C GLN A 156 -2.26 -3.47 7.31
N PRO A 157 -2.41 -4.36 6.31
CA PRO A 157 -1.55 -5.53 6.14
C PRO A 157 -0.06 -5.21 6.05
N VAL A 158 0.27 -4.13 5.35
CA VAL A 158 1.61 -3.53 5.39
C VAL A 158 1.54 -2.35 6.35
N PRO A 159 2.17 -2.40 7.53
CA PRO A 159 2.08 -1.31 8.50
C PRO A 159 2.85 -0.06 8.03
N ALA A 160 2.53 1.08 8.64
CA ALA A 160 3.33 2.30 8.52
C ALA A 160 4.75 2.07 9.07
N GLY A 161 5.74 2.81 8.56
CA GLY A 161 7.14 2.63 8.96
C GLY A 161 8.10 3.62 8.31
N SER A 162 9.40 3.31 8.41
CA SER A 162 10.48 4.09 7.78
C SER A 162 11.58 3.18 7.23
N PHE A 163 12.37 3.70 6.30
CA PHE A 163 13.54 2.96 5.81
C PHE A 163 14.69 3.04 6.82
N ASN A 164 15.49 1.97 6.90
CA ASN A 164 16.65 1.91 7.78
C ASN A 164 17.88 2.69 7.26
N GLY A 165 17.86 3.19 6.03
CA GLY A 165 18.95 3.97 5.43
C GLY A 165 20.17 3.18 4.94
N THR A 166 20.16 1.85 5.03
CA THR A 166 21.38 1.04 4.83
C THR A 166 21.58 0.55 3.40
N GLY A 167 20.53 0.58 2.57
CA GLY A 167 20.55 -0.14 1.29
C GLY A 167 20.30 -1.65 1.42
N ALA A 168 20.20 -2.16 2.65
CA ALA A 168 19.93 -3.56 2.92
C ALA A 168 18.43 -3.85 3.00
N GLN A 169 18.09 -5.13 2.89
CA GLN A 169 16.74 -5.63 3.01
C GLN A 169 16.19 -5.42 4.43
N GLN A 170 14.96 -4.92 4.53
CA GLN A 170 14.20 -4.84 5.79
C GLN A 170 12.86 -5.55 5.67
N THR A 171 12.47 -6.25 6.74
CA THR A 171 11.15 -6.87 6.84
C THR A 171 10.08 -5.81 7.07
N LEU A 172 9.00 -5.86 6.29
CA LEU A 172 7.87 -4.95 6.42
C LEU A 172 6.64 -5.63 7.02
N ALA A 173 6.31 -6.83 6.55
CA ALA A 173 5.05 -7.47 6.90
C ALA A 173 5.08 -8.99 6.71
N SER A 174 4.03 -9.62 7.23
CA SER A 174 3.78 -11.04 7.15
C SER A 174 2.48 -11.31 6.39
N PHE A 175 2.52 -12.24 5.44
CA PHE A 175 1.40 -12.64 4.59
C PHE A 175 1.01 -14.07 4.95
N ASN A 176 -0.08 -14.19 5.73
CA ASN A 176 -0.63 -15.50 6.08
C ASN A 176 -1.02 -16.26 4.79
N VAL A 177 -0.76 -17.57 4.79
CA VAL A 177 -1.14 -18.45 3.69
C VAL A 177 -2.65 -18.36 3.39
N ASN A 178 -3.00 -18.44 2.12
CA ASN A 178 -4.35 -18.40 1.60
C ASN A 178 -5.11 -17.11 1.97
N THR A 179 -4.38 -16.00 2.10
CA THR A 179 -4.96 -14.65 2.22
C THR A 179 -4.43 -13.73 1.13
N TRP A 180 -5.32 -12.91 0.59
CA TRP A 180 -5.01 -11.77 -0.27
C TRP A 180 -4.96 -10.52 0.60
N ARG A 181 -3.94 -9.69 0.41
CA ARG A 181 -3.68 -8.51 1.24
C ARG A 181 -3.30 -7.34 0.36
N GLU A 182 -3.86 -6.16 0.65
CA GLU A 182 -3.57 -4.92 -0.06
C GLU A 182 -3.33 -3.77 0.92
N SER A 183 -2.44 -2.84 0.55
CA SER A 183 -2.20 -1.59 1.25
C SER A 183 -1.70 -0.54 0.26
N CYS A 184 -1.96 0.73 0.53
CA CYS A 184 -1.47 1.88 -0.21
C CYS A 184 -0.44 2.61 0.66
N LEU A 185 0.80 2.71 0.18
CA LEU A 185 1.88 3.37 0.92
C LEU A 185 2.07 4.81 0.42
N ARG A 186 2.01 5.79 1.34
CA ARG A 186 2.32 7.19 1.05
C ARG A 186 3.64 7.57 1.67
N PHE A 187 4.62 7.90 0.83
CA PHE A 187 5.97 8.25 1.28
C PHE A 187 6.08 9.73 1.64
N THR A 188 6.89 10.02 2.66
CA THR A 188 7.12 11.35 3.20
C THR A 188 8.58 11.50 3.59
N TYR A 189 9.17 12.63 3.22
CA TYR A 189 10.51 13.02 3.64
C TYR A 189 10.46 13.87 4.91
N GLY A 190 11.24 13.49 5.93
CA GLY A 190 11.28 14.18 7.23
C GLY A 190 11.85 15.59 7.19
N ASN A 191 12.73 15.91 6.22
CA ASN A 191 13.36 17.22 6.11
C ASN A 191 14.23 17.61 7.34
N ASP A 192 14.85 16.61 8.00
CA ASP A 192 15.80 16.84 9.10
C ASP A 192 17.24 17.07 8.59
N VAL A 193 17.49 16.70 7.33
CA VAL A 193 18.74 16.99 6.59
C VAL A 193 18.44 18.09 5.59
N PHE A 194 19.41 18.98 5.32
CA PHE A 194 19.21 20.13 4.42
C PHE A 194 20.04 19.99 3.14
N PRO A 195 19.57 19.17 2.18
CA PRO A 195 20.23 19.01 0.89
C PRO A 195 19.99 20.25 0.02
N ALA A 196 20.66 20.33 -1.14
CA ALA A 196 20.33 21.35 -2.13
C ALA A 196 18.89 21.20 -2.64
N ALA A 197 18.29 22.29 -3.12
CA ALA A 197 17.01 22.21 -3.82
C ALA A 197 17.14 21.35 -5.08
N GLY A 198 16.14 20.53 -5.37
CA GLY A 198 16.16 19.63 -6.52
C GLY A 198 15.19 18.48 -6.44
N VAL A 199 15.25 17.62 -7.45
CA VAL A 199 14.44 16.38 -7.53
C VAL A 199 15.34 15.19 -7.18
N TYR A 200 14.96 14.49 -6.12
CA TYR A 200 15.65 13.33 -5.58
C TYR A 200 14.84 12.08 -5.88
N ASN A 201 15.49 11.09 -6.46
CA ASN A 201 14.84 9.85 -6.88
C ASN A 201 15.42 8.65 -6.14
N GLY A 202 14.57 7.67 -5.83
CA GLY A 202 14.99 6.39 -5.29
C GLY A 202 14.06 5.27 -5.76
N THR A 203 14.63 4.13 -6.14
CA THR A 203 13.84 2.95 -6.55
C THR A 203 13.77 1.97 -5.40
N VAL A 204 12.56 1.75 -4.86
CA VAL A 204 12.33 0.77 -3.81
C VAL A 204 11.92 -0.56 -4.46
N THR A 205 12.60 -1.63 -4.05
CA THR A 205 12.27 -3.01 -4.47
C THR A 205 11.58 -3.73 -3.33
N PHE A 206 10.42 -4.31 -3.57
CA PHE A 206 9.71 -5.15 -2.61
C PHE A 206 9.72 -6.59 -3.09
N THR A 207 9.94 -7.52 -2.17
CA THR A 207 9.93 -8.95 -2.46
C THR A 207 9.05 -9.66 -1.43
N LEU A 208 8.15 -10.52 -1.89
CA LEU A 208 7.40 -11.42 -1.03
C LEU A 208 8.07 -12.80 -1.10
N ILE A 209 8.52 -13.31 0.04
CA ILE A 209 9.33 -14.53 0.14
C ILE A 209 8.58 -15.60 0.94
N THR A 210 8.45 -16.81 0.40
CA THR A 210 7.83 -17.93 1.11
C THR A 210 8.82 -18.62 2.06
N PRO A 211 8.37 -19.22 3.17
CA PRO A 211 9.23 -19.95 4.10
C PRO A 211 9.60 -21.35 3.61
#